data_AF-A0A9P0H5T3-F1
#
_entry.id   AF-A0A9P0H5T3-F1
#
_cell.length_a   1.000
_cell.length_b   1.000
_cell.length_c   1.000
_cell.angle_alpha   90.00
_cell.angle_beta   90.00
_cell.angle_gamma   90.00
#
_symmetry.space_group_name_H-M   'P 1'
#
loop_
_entity.id
_entity.type
_entity.pdbx_description
1 polymer ?
#
loop_
_entity_poly.entity_id
_entity_poly.type
_entity_poly.pdbx_seq_one_letter_code
_entity_poly.pdbx_strand_id
1 'polypeptide(L)'
;MIPISRVTKILVTKGNCHVAYRNIHNQPIRNYIQSVQRYIFSSYYNFVKNYETKVELKFPAAFQIYRVVKIGLQDLFIDMKEFVRVLRKINAHDKNLECLTRKELELYIRMPHDMRRVAPVLLISALPFANYIMFPLAFIFPRQLLSTHFWSLQQRIQFAVIDQKHKLKYYKPVFRSLQAKLNLLKKDPIFPYWSKCIALLGSGLHPKPETIAKCIPLFGYNEVYHLKNINSSHAHFLLKMHNMYGFWRKKHRLSERAKLIQLMDLAIIKEGGVSKMTHDDIRMACFFRGLNPTNMNTEETISWLSQWVEQTSNTPKDCFSFVLHLPILMSYNHPSNWVLTH
;
A
#
# COMPACT_ATOMS: atom_id res chain seq x y z
N MET A 1 -13.13 6.30 79.31
CA MET A 1 -11.82 5.86 79.83
C MET A 1 -10.90 5.60 78.65
N ILE A 2 -9.65 6.04 78.80
CA ILE A 2 -8.47 5.95 77.94
C ILE A 2 -8.13 4.43 77.71
N PRO A 3 -7.08 3.98 76.99
CA PRO A 3 -6.88 3.80 75.52
C PRO A 3 -6.16 2.46 75.15
N ILE A 4 -5.54 2.42 73.95
CA ILE A 4 -4.24 1.80 73.59
C ILE A 4 -4.20 0.39 72.90
N SER A 5 -3.61 0.43 71.69
CA SER A 5 -2.76 -0.59 71.01
C SER A 5 -3.44 -1.88 70.49
N ARG A 6 -2.91 -2.60 69.49
CA ARG A 6 -1.60 -2.60 68.82
C ARG A 6 -1.75 -3.32 67.47
N VAL A 7 -0.83 -2.95 66.57
CA VAL A 7 -0.54 -3.53 65.26
C VAL A 7 -0.29 -5.04 65.30
N THR A 8 -0.87 -5.77 64.34
CA THR A 8 -0.31 -7.03 63.82
C THR A 8 -0.18 -6.93 62.30
N LYS A 9 1.08 -6.96 61.84
CA LYS A 9 1.44 -7.18 60.43
C LYS A 9 0.98 -8.59 60.03
N ILE A 10 0.14 -8.70 59.01
CA ILE A 10 -0.08 -9.97 58.31
C ILE A 10 0.69 -9.91 56.99
N LEU A 11 1.63 -10.84 56.85
CA LEU A 11 2.40 -11.14 55.65
C LEU A 11 1.44 -11.43 54.48
N VAL A 12 1.48 -10.60 53.43
CA VAL A 12 0.83 -10.93 52.16
C VAL A 12 1.79 -11.81 51.36
N THR A 13 1.59 -13.11 51.48
CA THR A 13 2.17 -14.12 50.58
C THR A 13 1.63 -13.93 49.17
N LYS A 14 2.53 -13.90 48.18
CA LYS A 14 2.23 -13.96 46.73
C LYS A 14 1.35 -15.18 46.43
N GLY A 15 0.05 -14.95 46.23
CA GLY A 15 -0.88 -15.91 45.65
C GLY A 15 -1.09 -15.62 44.16
N ASN A 16 -0.78 -16.60 43.32
CA ASN A 16 -0.98 -16.57 41.87
C ASN A 16 -2.45 -16.32 41.51
N CYS A 17 -2.80 -15.12 41.04
CA CYS A 17 -3.99 -14.91 40.23
C CYS A 17 -3.59 -14.92 38.75
N HIS A 18 -3.63 -16.11 38.16
CA HIS A 18 -3.71 -16.27 36.71
C HIS A 18 -5.06 -15.70 36.23
N VAL A 19 -5.06 -14.45 35.79
CA VAL A 19 -6.13 -13.94 34.94
C VAL A 19 -5.96 -14.63 33.59
N ALA A 20 -6.79 -15.63 33.33
CA ALA A 20 -6.87 -16.27 32.03
C ALA A 20 -7.26 -15.22 30.98
N TYR A 21 -6.30 -14.81 30.15
CA TYR A 21 -6.59 -14.14 28.89
C TYR A 21 -7.40 -15.11 28.03
N ARG A 22 -8.73 -14.95 28.02
CA ARG A 22 -9.60 -15.59 27.04
C ARG A 22 -9.13 -15.16 25.65
N ASN A 23 -8.51 -16.09 24.92
CA ASN A 23 -8.36 -16.01 23.47
C ASN A 23 -9.77 -15.88 22.87
N ILE A 24 -10.19 -14.65 22.57
CA ILE A 24 -11.39 -14.41 21.77
C ILE A 24 -11.10 -15.00 20.39
N HIS A 25 -11.70 -16.14 20.12
CA HIS A 25 -11.68 -16.86 18.85
C HIS A 25 -11.98 -15.91 17.69
N ASN A 26 -10.94 -15.52 16.93
CA ASN A 26 -11.08 -14.85 15.63
C ASN A 26 -11.32 -15.84 14.48
N GLN A 27 -11.60 -17.11 14.78
CA GLN A 27 -11.90 -18.14 13.78
C GLN A 27 -13.28 -18.00 13.07
N PRO A 28 -14.39 -17.58 13.70
CA PRO A 28 -15.71 -17.59 13.04
C PRO A 28 -15.82 -16.52 11.94
N ILE A 29 -15.24 -15.33 12.15
CA ILE A 29 -15.22 -14.24 11.15
C ILE A 29 -14.40 -14.65 9.92
N ARG A 30 -13.33 -15.43 10.13
CA ARG A 30 -12.44 -15.90 9.06
C ARG A 30 -13.11 -16.97 8.18
N ASN A 31 -13.85 -17.89 8.80
CA ASN A 31 -14.58 -18.94 8.09
C ASN A 31 -15.78 -18.38 7.32
N TYR A 32 -16.42 -17.31 7.83
CA TYR A 32 -17.46 -16.58 7.11
C TYR A 32 -16.93 -15.87 5.86
N ILE A 33 -15.80 -15.15 5.96
CA ILE A 33 -15.19 -14.49 4.79
C ILE A 33 -14.77 -15.53 3.73
N GLN A 34 -14.21 -16.67 4.14
CA GLN A 34 -13.84 -17.75 3.22
C GLN A 34 -15.05 -18.44 2.57
N SER A 35 -16.15 -18.62 3.30
CA SER A 35 -17.38 -19.22 2.77
C SER A 35 -18.13 -18.28 1.83
N VAL A 36 -18.22 -16.99 2.15
CA VAL A 36 -18.76 -15.95 1.25
C VAL A 36 -17.90 -15.84 -0.01
N GLN A 37 -16.57 -15.88 0.10
CA GLN A 37 -15.68 -15.89 -1.06
C GLN A 37 -15.86 -17.14 -1.93
N ARG A 38 -16.04 -18.32 -1.34
CA ARG A 38 -16.32 -19.57 -2.07
C ARG A 38 -17.70 -19.60 -2.73
N TYR A 39 -18.71 -19.01 -2.10
CA TYR A 39 -20.06 -18.92 -2.66
C TYR A 39 -20.12 -17.91 -3.81
N ILE A 40 -19.49 -16.74 -3.65
CA ILE A 40 -19.30 -15.79 -4.75
C ILE A 40 -18.52 -16.47 -5.89
N PHE A 41 -17.48 -17.24 -5.58
CA PHE A 41 -16.68 -18.00 -6.55
C PHE A 41 -17.51 -19.00 -7.37
N SER A 42 -18.35 -19.82 -6.74
CA SER A 42 -19.17 -20.83 -7.45
C SER A 42 -20.31 -20.19 -8.24
N SER A 43 -20.98 -19.20 -7.66
CA SER A 43 -22.08 -18.51 -8.33
C SER A 43 -21.58 -17.68 -9.53
N TYR A 44 -20.37 -17.12 -9.44
CA TYR A 44 -19.74 -16.33 -10.48
C TYR A 44 -19.09 -17.16 -11.60
N TYR A 45 -18.42 -18.27 -11.28
CA TYR A 45 -17.90 -19.19 -12.31
C TYR A 45 -19.03 -19.69 -13.22
N ASN A 46 -20.19 -19.99 -12.63
CA ASN A 46 -21.39 -20.37 -13.37
C ASN A 46 -21.96 -19.20 -14.20
N PHE A 47 -21.88 -17.96 -13.72
CA PHE A 47 -22.30 -16.78 -14.48
C PHE A 47 -21.42 -16.57 -15.73
N VAL A 48 -20.09 -16.59 -15.60
CA VAL A 48 -19.15 -16.40 -16.73
C VAL A 48 -19.35 -17.48 -17.79
N LYS A 49 -19.48 -18.75 -17.37
CA LYS A 49 -19.74 -19.88 -18.27
C LYS A 49 -21.06 -19.74 -19.03
N ASN A 50 -22.09 -19.19 -18.38
CA ASN A 50 -23.42 -18.99 -18.98
C ASN A 50 -23.52 -17.70 -19.82
N TYR A 51 -22.58 -16.76 -19.68
CA TYR A 51 -22.52 -15.53 -20.45
C TYR A 51 -21.85 -15.75 -21.82
N GLU A 52 -20.88 -16.68 -21.88
CA GLU A 52 -20.16 -17.09 -23.10
C GLU A 52 -21.10 -17.56 -24.22
N THR A 53 -22.14 -18.34 -23.89
CA THR A 53 -23.13 -18.85 -24.86
C THR A 53 -24.15 -17.81 -25.34
N LYS A 54 -24.36 -16.73 -24.59
CA LYS A 54 -25.44 -15.76 -24.88
C LYS A 54 -24.98 -14.53 -25.67
N VAL A 55 -23.69 -14.19 -25.64
CA VAL A 55 -23.16 -12.95 -26.23
C VAL A 55 -22.58 -13.14 -27.63
N GLU A 56 -22.00 -14.31 -27.95
CA GLU A 56 -21.43 -14.60 -29.28
C GLU A 56 -22.46 -14.47 -30.42
N LEU A 57 -23.76 -14.55 -30.11
CA LEU A 57 -24.83 -14.57 -31.12
C LEU A 57 -25.45 -13.21 -31.47
N LYS A 58 -25.21 -12.12 -30.73
CA LYS A 58 -26.07 -10.92 -30.84
C LYS A 58 -25.43 -9.61 -31.32
N PHE A 59 -24.10 -9.39 -31.25
CA PHE A 59 -23.53 -8.07 -31.58
C PHE A 59 -22.06 -8.09 -32.09
N PRO A 60 -21.82 -7.98 -33.42
CA PRO A 60 -20.47 -7.95 -34.00
C PRO A 60 -19.61 -6.74 -33.57
N ALA A 61 -20.22 -5.55 -33.42
CA ALA A 61 -19.53 -4.35 -32.92
C ALA A 61 -19.23 -4.41 -31.41
N ALA A 62 -19.97 -5.23 -30.65
CA ALA A 62 -19.71 -5.47 -29.22
C ALA A 62 -18.63 -6.55 -29.00
N PHE A 63 -18.14 -7.20 -30.06
CA PHE A 63 -17.16 -8.29 -29.96
C PHE A 63 -15.83 -7.83 -29.37
N GLN A 64 -15.37 -6.62 -29.69
CA GLN A 64 -14.14 -6.05 -29.11
C GLN A 64 -14.30 -5.80 -27.60
N ILE A 65 -15.43 -5.24 -27.20
CA ILE A 65 -15.77 -4.99 -25.78
C ILE A 65 -15.87 -6.33 -25.04
N TYR A 66 -16.59 -7.30 -25.62
CA TYR A 66 -16.70 -8.65 -25.08
C TYR A 66 -15.33 -9.32 -24.90
N ARG A 67 -14.43 -9.20 -25.88
CA ARG A 67 -13.08 -9.77 -25.79
C ARG A 67 -12.29 -9.15 -24.63
N VAL A 68 -12.33 -7.83 -24.47
CA VAL A 68 -11.67 -7.13 -23.36
C VAL A 68 -12.26 -7.55 -22.01
N VAL A 69 -13.60 -7.67 -21.91
CA VAL A 69 -14.25 -8.20 -20.70
C VAL A 69 -13.77 -9.62 -20.44
N LYS A 70 -13.86 -10.52 -21.41
CA LYS A 70 -13.50 -11.94 -21.26
C LYS A 70 -12.07 -12.10 -20.78
N ILE A 71 -11.11 -11.45 -21.42
CA ILE A 71 -9.70 -11.49 -21.02
C ILE A 71 -9.54 -10.93 -19.60
N GLY A 72 -10.12 -9.77 -19.31
CA GLY A 72 -10.02 -9.18 -17.97
C GLY A 72 -10.66 -10.02 -16.86
N LEU A 73 -11.76 -10.74 -17.15
CA LEU A 73 -12.37 -11.68 -16.20
C LEU A 73 -11.48 -12.91 -15.98
N GLN A 74 -10.85 -13.42 -17.04
CA GLN A 74 -9.92 -14.55 -16.96
C GLN A 74 -8.70 -14.17 -16.12
N ASP A 75 -8.08 -13.03 -16.39
CA ASP A 75 -6.92 -12.53 -15.64
C ASP A 75 -7.28 -12.30 -14.17
N LEU A 76 -8.44 -11.67 -13.89
CA LEU A 76 -8.94 -11.47 -12.52
C LEU A 76 -9.14 -12.81 -11.79
N PHE A 77 -9.61 -13.84 -12.49
CA PHE A 77 -9.82 -15.16 -11.90
C PHE A 77 -8.50 -15.86 -11.57
N ILE A 78 -7.49 -15.74 -12.44
CA ILE A 78 -6.14 -16.23 -12.20
C ILE A 78 -5.56 -15.56 -10.96
N ASP A 79 -5.58 -14.24 -10.90
CA ASP A 79 -5.06 -13.46 -9.77
C ASP A 79 -5.82 -13.78 -8.46
N MET A 80 -7.14 -13.98 -8.54
CA MET A 80 -7.92 -14.41 -7.37
C MET A 80 -7.51 -15.81 -6.88
N LYS A 81 -7.27 -16.76 -7.78
CA LYS A 81 -6.80 -18.11 -7.43
C LYS A 81 -5.43 -18.06 -6.78
N GLU A 82 -4.51 -17.27 -7.34
CA GLU A 82 -3.19 -17.04 -6.74
C GLU A 82 -3.31 -16.35 -5.38
N PHE A 83 -4.20 -15.38 -5.23
CA PHE A 83 -4.43 -14.71 -3.94
C PHE A 83 -4.88 -15.71 -2.86
N VAL A 84 -5.77 -16.66 -3.20
CA VAL A 84 -6.16 -17.73 -2.27
C VAL A 84 -4.98 -18.63 -1.91
N ARG A 85 -4.08 -18.93 -2.85
CA ARG A 85 -2.84 -19.67 -2.55
C ARG A 85 -1.91 -18.89 -1.64
N VAL A 86 -1.74 -17.59 -1.88
CA VAL A 86 -0.97 -16.68 -1.02
C VAL A 86 -1.54 -16.68 0.40
N LEU A 87 -2.87 -16.58 0.56
CA LEU A 87 -3.50 -16.65 1.88
C LEU A 87 -3.25 -17.98 2.60
N ARG A 88 -3.23 -19.11 1.87
CA ARG A 88 -2.87 -20.41 2.45
C ARG A 88 -1.41 -20.47 2.88
N LYS A 89 -0.50 -19.96 2.04
CA LYS A 89 0.95 -19.88 2.32
C LYS A 89 1.22 -19.04 3.57
N ILE A 90 0.61 -17.87 3.68
CA ILE A 90 0.68 -17.01 4.87
C ILE A 90 0.23 -17.78 6.13
N ASN A 91 -0.83 -18.58 6.03
CA ASN A 91 -1.34 -19.33 7.18
C ASN A 91 -0.46 -20.49 7.60
N ALA A 92 0.18 -21.14 6.64
CA ALA A 92 1.15 -22.20 6.92
C ALA A 92 2.42 -21.65 7.61
N HIS A 93 2.77 -20.38 7.36
CA HIS A 93 3.94 -19.71 7.93
C HIS A 93 3.60 -18.72 9.05
N ASP A 94 2.67 -19.06 9.94
CA ASP A 94 2.29 -18.25 11.12
C ASP A 94 2.03 -16.76 10.82
N LYS A 95 1.36 -16.49 9.70
CA LYS A 95 1.05 -15.14 9.22
C LYS A 95 2.27 -14.27 8.91
N ASN A 96 3.44 -14.86 8.71
CA ASN A 96 4.63 -14.14 8.29
C ASN A 96 4.51 -13.74 6.81
N LEU A 97 4.66 -12.45 6.52
CA LEU A 97 4.64 -11.90 5.16
C LEU A 97 6.03 -11.96 4.49
N GLU A 98 7.11 -12.17 5.25
CA GLU A 98 8.48 -12.25 4.74
C GLU A 98 8.71 -13.49 3.86
N CYS A 99 7.84 -14.50 3.94
CA CYS A 99 7.92 -15.71 3.11
C CYS A 99 7.42 -15.51 1.65
N LEU A 100 6.83 -14.36 1.37
CA LEU A 100 6.21 -14.07 0.08
C LEU A 100 7.21 -13.49 -0.93
N THR A 101 6.98 -13.77 -2.20
CA THR A 101 7.68 -13.11 -3.32
C THR A 101 7.15 -11.69 -3.52
N ARG A 102 7.85 -10.86 -4.31
CA ARG A 102 7.40 -9.51 -4.65
C ARG A 102 6.02 -9.54 -5.28
N LYS A 103 5.80 -10.41 -6.27
CA LYS A 103 4.52 -10.53 -6.97
C LYS A 103 3.40 -11.00 -6.04
N GLU A 104 3.68 -11.93 -5.12
CA GLU A 104 2.70 -12.37 -4.12
C GLU A 104 2.33 -11.23 -3.15
N LEU A 105 3.30 -10.42 -2.72
CA LEU A 105 3.06 -9.22 -1.89
C LEU A 105 2.23 -8.16 -2.63
N GLU A 106 2.57 -7.87 -3.88
CA GLU A 106 1.79 -6.94 -4.72
C GLU A 106 0.34 -7.40 -4.87
N LEU A 107 0.15 -8.68 -5.19
CA LEU A 107 -1.17 -9.30 -5.32
C LEU A 107 -1.96 -9.23 -4.01
N TYR A 108 -1.32 -9.56 -2.88
CA TYR A 108 -1.93 -9.50 -1.55
C TYR A 108 -2.50 -8.11 -1.23
N ILE A 109 -1.79 -7.05 -1.62
CA ILE A 109 -2.20 -5.66 -1.40
C ILE A 109 -3.29 -5.24 -2.39
N ARG A 110 -3.15 -5.61 -3.66
CA ARG A 110 -3.99 -5.14 -4.76
C ARG A 110 -5.37 -5.81 -4.76
N MET A 111 -5.42 -7.14 -4.57
CA MET A 111 -6.62 -7.95 -4.77
C MET A 111 -7.85 -7.50 -3.95
N PRO A 112 -7.76 -7.17 -2.65
CA PRO A 112 -8.92 -6.73 -1.87
C PRO A 112 -9.50 -5.39 -2.34
N HIS A 113 -8.67 -4.53 -2.90
CA HIS A 113 -9.10 -3.26 -3.44
C HIS A 113 -9.75 -3.43 -4.82
N ASP A 114 -9.16 -4.26 -5.67
CA ASP A 114 -9.69 -4.56 -7.00
C ASP A 114 -11.05 -5.27 -6.92
N MET A 115 -11.19 -6.21 -5.98
CA MET A 115 -12.46 -6.88 -5.73
C MET A 115 -13.55 -5.91 -5.24
N ARG A 116 -13.22 -4.90 -4.42
CA ARG A 116 -14.22 -3.90 -4.00
C ARG A 116 -14.71 -3.02 -5.14
N ARG A 117 -13.91 -2.83 -6.20
CA ARG A 117 -14.34 -2.08 -7.39
C ARG A 117 -15.16 -2.96 -8.33
N VAL A 118 -14.70 -4.18 -8.58
CA VAL A 118 -15.24 -5.05 -9.63
C VAL A 118 -16.42 -5.90 -9.15
N ALA A 119 -16.44 -6.38 -7.90
CA ALA A 119 -17.51 -7.25 -7.41
C ALA A 119 -18.91 -6.64 -7.53
N PRO A 120 -19.16 -5.35 -7.22
CA PRO A 120 -20.47 -4.75 -7.43
C PRO A 120 -20.90 -4.77 -8.90
N VAL A 121 -19.98 -4.47 -9.82
CA VAL A 121 -20.22 -4.53 -11.27
C VAL A 121 -20.66 -5.93 -11.68
N LEU A 122 -19.91 -6.95 -11.24
CA LEU A 122 -20.19 -8.34 -11.60
C LEU A 122 -21.50 -8.86 -10.99
N LEU A 123 -21.78 -8.52 -9.73
CA LEU A 123 -23.02 -8.93 -9.05
C LEU A 123 -24.26 -8.29 -9.68
N ILE A 124 -24.20 -7.00 -10.02
CA ILE A 124 -25.30 -6.31 -10.69
C ILE A 124 -25.49 -6.85 -12.10
N SER A 125 -24.40 -7.06 -12.85
CA SER A 125 -24.45 -7.65 -14.19
C SER A 125 -24.97 -9.09 -14.21
N ALA A 126 -24.98 -9.80 -13.08
CA ALA A 126 -25.55 -11.14 -12.98
C ALA A 126 -27.08 -11.16 -13.02
N LEU A 127 -27.73 -10.02 -12.73
CA LEU A 127 -29.18 -9.89 -12.81
C LEU A 127 -29.64 -9.77 -14.27
N PRO A 128 -30.79 -10.35 -14.64
CA PRO A 128 -31.34 -10.18 -15.98
C PRO A 128 -31.59 -8.70 -16.28
N PHE A 129 -31.34 -8.29 -17.52
CA PHE A 129 -31.45 -6.91 -18.03
C PHE A 129 -30.44 -5.90 -17.48
N ALA A 130 -29.94 -6.06 -16.24
CA ALA A 130 -28.97 -5.14 -15.64
C ALA A 130 -27.62 -5.12 -16.36
N ASN A 131 -27.23 -6.23 -17.00
CA ASN A 131 -26.03 -6.34 -17.81
C ASN A 131 -25.96 -5.33 -18.97
N TYR A 132 -27.10 -4.99 -19.59
CA TYR A 132 -27.15 -4.02 -20.69
C TYR A 132 -26.85 -2.59 -20.25
N ILE A 133 -27.02 -2.28 -18.96
CA ILE A 133 -26.72 -0.96 -18.40
C ILE A 133 -25.33 -0.97 -17.76
N MET A 134 -25.04 -2.02 -16.99
CA MET A 134 -23.85 -2.07 -16.14
C MET A 134 -22.55 -2.18 -16.94
N PHE A 135 -22.53 -2.96 -18.03
CA PHE A 135 -21.32 -3.06 -18.86
C PHE A 135 -20.98 -1.74 -19.57
N PRO A 136 -21.90 -1.06 -20.30
CA PRO A 136 -21.60 0.26 -20.84
C PRO A 136 -21.12 1.25 -19.78
N LEU A 137 -21.76 1.28 -18.61
CA LEU A 137 -21.36 2.15 -17.52
C LEU A 137 -19.92 1.86 -17.04
N ALA A 138 -19.56 0.59 -16.89
CA ALA A 138 -18.22 0.17 -16.51
C ALA A 138 -17.15 0.60 -17.52
N PHE A 139 -17.48 0.60 -18.82
CA PHE A 139 -16.58 1.06 -19.89
C PHE A 139 -16.49 2.58 -20.01
N ILE A 140 -17.55 3.31 -19.66
CA ILE A 140 -17.52 4.79 -19.57
C ILE A 140 -16.70 5.24 -18.36
N PHE A 141 -16.75 4.51 -17.24
CA PHE A 141 -16.03 4.82 -15.99
C PHE A 141 -15.05 3.72 -15.54
N PRO A 142 -14.05 3.38 -16.38
CA PRO A 142 -13.17 2.21 -16.15
C PRO A 142 -12.31 2.35 -14.89
N ARG A 143 -11.88 3.57 -14.52
CA ARG A 143 -11.03 3.78 -13.34
C ARG A 143 -11.78 3.52 -12.03
N GLN A 144 -13.09 3.79 -12.00
CA GLN A 144 -13.93 3.69 -10.81
C GLN A 144 -14.51 2.29 -10.65
N LEU A 145 -15.01 1.71 -11.75
CA LEU A 145 -15.79 0.48 -11.75
C LEU A 145 -14.95 -0.76 -12.10
N LEU A 146 -13.85 -0.60 -12.82
CA LEU A 146 -13.01 -1.71 -13.24
C LEU A 146 -11.67 -1.73 -12.49
N SER A 147 -11.08 -2.93 -12.42
CA SER A 147 -9.73 -3.16 -11.93
C SER A 147 -8.71 -3.12 -13.08
N THR A 148 -7.42 -3.19 -12.75
CA THR A 148 -6.33 -3.17 -13.73
C THR A 148 -6.41 -4.28 -14.78
N HIS A 149 -7.08 -5.39 -14.48
CA HIS A 149 -7.27 -6.53 -15.40
C HIS A 149 -8.06 -6.16 -16.67
N PHE A 150 -8.91 -5.13 -16.59
CA PHE A 150 -9.77 -4.72 -17.71
C PHE A 150 -9.23 -3.51 -18.45
N TRP A 151 -8.12 -2.95 -17.99
CA TRP A 151 -7.55 -1.74 -18.57
C TRP A 151 -6.56 -2.09 -19.66
N SER A 152 -6.62 -1.35 -20.77
CA SER A 152 -5.56 -1.42 -21.78
C SER A 152 -4.22 -0.96 -21.18
N LEU A 153 -3.10 -1.35 -21.81
CA LEU A 153 -1.77 -0.91 -21.37
C LEU A 153 -1.68 0.62 -21.30
N GLN A 154 -2.27 1.31 -22.27
CA GLN A 154 -2.34 2.77 -22.30
C GLN A 154 -3.15 3.34 -21.11
N GLN A 155 -4.31 2.76 -20.82
CA GLN A 155 -5.15 3.17 -19.68
C GLN A 155 -4.42 2.96 -18.35
N ARG A 156 -3.68 1.84 -18.19
CA ARG A 156 -2.88 1.57 -16.98
C ARG A 156 -1.87 2.68 -16.72
N ILE A 157 -1.15 3.11 -17.76
CA ILE A 157 -0.18 4.20 -17.65
C ILE A 157 -0.90 5.52 -17.35
N GLN A 158 -1.94 5.86 -18.10
CA GLN A 158 -2.70 7.10 -17.90
C GLN A 158 -3.28 7.20 -16.49
N PHE A 159 -3.89 6.13 -15.98
CA PHE A 159 -4.47 6.12 -14.64
C PHE A 159 -3.40 6.16 -13.56
N ALA A 160 -2.24 5.52 -13.75
CA ALA A 160 -1.11 5.64 -12.85
C ALA A 160 -0.58 7.08 -12.76
N VAL A 161 -0.50 7.79 -13.90
CA VAL A 161 -0.13 9.22 -13.95
C VAL A 161 -1.16 10.09 -13.21
N ILE A 162 -2.46 9.84 -13.40
CA ILE A 162 -3.50 10.59 -12.70
C ILE A 162 -3.45 10.33 -11.19
N ASP A 163 -3.28 9.08 -10.77
CA ASP A 163 -3.10 8.72 -9.36
C ASP A 163 -1.84 9.37 -8.77
N GLN A 164 -0.75 9.43 -9.54
CA GLN A 164 0.47 10.13 -9.15
C GLN A 164 0.23 11.63 -8.97
N LYS A 165 -0.43 12.29 -9.93
CA LYS A 165 -0.82 13.70 -9.83
C LYS A 165 -1.68 13.96 -8.58
N HIS A 166 -2.57 13.05 -8.23
CA HIS A 166 -3.38 13.15 -7.00
C HIS A 166 -2.53 13.06 -5.74
N LYS A 167 -1.54 12.15 -5.69
CA LYS A 167 -0.60 12.03 -4.56
C LYS A 167 0.25 13.29 -4.39
N LEU A 168 0.74 13.87 -5.49
CA LEU A 168 1.59 15.06 -5.49
C LEU A 168 0.95 16.27 -4.80
N LYS A 169 -0.39 16.40 -4.83
CA LYS A 169 -1.13 17.44 -4.07
C LYS A 169 -0.80 17.43 -2.57
N TYR A 170 -0.43 16.28 -2.01
CA TYR A 170 -0.16 16.10 -0.59
C TYR A 170 1.33 16.18 -0.24
N TYR A 171 2.23 16.28 -1.22
CA TYR A 171 3.67 16.32 -0.93
C TYR A 171 4.06 17.61 -0.19
N LYS A 172 3.57 18.77 -0.66
CA LYS A 172 3.84 20.07 0.00
C LYS A 172 3.35 20.10 1.45
N PRO A 173 2.11 19.69 1.81
CA PRO A 173 1.69 19.58 3.20
C PRO A 173 2.54 18.65 4.08
N VAL A 174 2.96 17.49 3.55
CA VAL A 174 3.86 16.57 4.29
C VAL A 174 5.22 17.23 4.51
N PHE A 175 5.81 17.84 3.47
CA PHE A 175 7.08 18.56 3.58
C PHE A 175 7.01 19.71 4.61
N ARG A 176 5.93 20.49 4.60
CA ARG A 176 5.72 21.55 5.61
C ARG A 176 5.62 21.00 7.03
N SER A 177 5.05 19.81 7.19
CA SER A 177 4.99 19.12 8.49
C SER A 177 6.37 18.66 8.97
N LEU A 178 7.29 18.32 8.06
CA LEU A 178 8.69 18.06 8.38
C LEU A 178 9.40 19.36 8.78
N GLN A 179 9.26 20.42 7.99
CA GLN A 179 9.88 21.73 8.25
C GLN A 179 9.48 22.30 9.62
N ALA A 180 8.21 22.21 9.97
CA ALA A 180 7.69 22.76 11.24
C ALA A 180 8.35 22.16 12.48
N LYS A 181 8.88 20.93 12.40
CA LYS A 181 9.54 20.23 13.51
C LYS A 181 11.05 20.39 13.51
N LEU A 182 11.66 20.99 12.49
CA LEU A 182 13.11 21.13 12.36
C LEU A 182 13.74 21.82 13.58
N ASN A 183 13.09 22.84 14.12
CA ASN A 183 13.59 23.60 15.27
C ASN A 183 13.71 22.76 16.56
N LEU A 184 12.95 21.68 16.68
CA LEU A 184 13.02 20.77 17.84
C LEU A 184 14.35 20.01 17.89
N LEU A 185 15.04 19.91 16.75
CA LEU A 185 16.26 19.14 16.60
C LEU A 185 17.54 19.96 16.79
N LYS A 186 17.49 21.25 17.13
CA LYS A 186 18.70 22.12 17.17
C LYS A 186 19.86 21.59 18.04
N LYS A 187 19.56 20.78 19.05
CA LYS A 187 20.55 20.16 19.96
C LYS A 187 20.96 18.73 19.54
N ASP A 188 20.30 18.18 18.53
CA ASP A 188 20.53 16.81 18.05
C ASP A 188 21.78 16.76 17.16
N PRO A 189 22.68 15.77 17.33
CA PRO A 189 23.87 15.64 16.50
C PRO A 189 23.59 15.43 15.01
N ILE A 190 22.40 14.93 14.64
CA ILE A 190 21.96 14.69 13.25
C ILE A 190 21.44 15.98 12.60
N PHE A 191 21.16 17.03 13.39
CA PHE A 191 20.60 18.30 12.92
C PHE A 191 21.28 18.90 11.69
N PRO A 192 22.63 18.96 11.58
CA PRO A 192 23.27 19.55 10.40
C PRO A 192 22.92 18.81 9.10
N TYR A 193 22.84 17.48 9.15
CA TYR A 193 22.45 16.66 8.00
C TYR A 193 20.98 16.85 7.66
N TRP A 194 20.10 16.83 8.67
CA TRP A 194 18.66 16.98 8.43
C TRP A 194 18.27 18.39 7.97
N SER A 195 18.84 19.43 8.57
CA SER A 195 18.68 20.82 8.15
C SER A 195 19.10 21.00 6.69
N LYS A 196 20.23 20.39 6.28
CA LYS A 196 20.67 20.37 4.88
C LYS A 196 19.67 19.68 3.95
N CYS A 197 19.13 18.52 4.33
CA CYS A 197 18.09 17.84 3.56
C CYS A 197 16.86 18.73 3.36
N ILE A 198 16.37 19.37 4.43
CA ILE A 198 15.22 20.26 4.37
C ILE A 198 15.49 21.51 3.54
N ALA A 199 16.69 22.10 3.64
CA ALA A 199 17.08 23.27 2.86
C ALA A 199 17.15 22.97 1.36
N LEU A 200 17.78 21.85 0.98
CA LEU A 200 17.84 21.42 -0.42
C LEU A 200 16.45 21.18 -1.01
N LEU A 201 15.59 20.47 -0.26
CA LEU A 201 14.21 20.25 -0.69
C LEU A 201 13.43 21.58 -0.81
N GLY A 202 13.68 22.53 0.08
CA GLY A 202 13.09 23.87 0.05
C GLY A 202 13.55 24.72 -1.13
N SER A 203 14.77 24.52 -1.63
CA SER A 203 15.34 25.23 -2.78
C SER A 203 15.08 24.54 -4.13
N GLY A 204 14.31 23.45 -4.16
CA GLY A 204 14.03 22.70 -5.39
C GLY A 204 15.08 21.66 -5.78
N LEU A 205 16.02 21.35 -4.89
CA LEU A 205 17.05 20.32 -5.10
C LEU A 205 16.73 19.04 -4.30
N HIS A 206 17.53 17.98 -4.50
CA HIS A 206 17.44 16.73 -3.74
C HIS A 206 18.68 16.47 -2.91
N PRO A 207 18.52 15.99 -1.65
CA PRO A 207 19.65 15.50 -0.87
C PRO A 207 20.20 14.19 -1.46
N LYS A 208 21.51 13.97 -1.30
CA LYS A 208 22.16 12.72 -1.71
C LYS A 208 21.65 11.54 -0.85
N PRO A 209 21.51 10.31 -1.40
CA PRO A 209 21.05 9.13 -0.65
C PRO A 209 21.84 8.87 0.64
N GLU A 210 23.15 9.07 0.62
CA GLU A 210 24.02 8.93 1.80
C GLU A 210 23.64 9.90 2.95
N THR A 211 23.24 11.13 2.59
CA THR A 211 22.82 12.13 3.59
C THR A 211 21.43 11.80 4.13
N ILE A 212 20.54 11.29 3.27
CA ILE A 212 19.22 10.80 3.66
C ILE A 212 19.35 9.64 4.66
N ALA A 213 20.21 8.66 4.39
CA ALA A 213 20.43 7.50 5.24
C ALA A 213 20.91 7.87 6.66
N LYS A 214 21.79 8.88 6.78
CA LYS A 214 22.24 9.39 8.09
C LYS A 214 21.10 9.95 8.96
N CYS A 215 19.96 10.29 8.35
CA CYS A 215 18.82 10.88 9.05
C CYS A 215 17.78 9.84 9.51
N ILE A 216 17.96 8.55 9.20
CA ILE A 216 17.06 7.46 9.61
C ILE A 216 16.76 7.48 11.13
N PRO A 217 17.74 7.68 12.04
CA PRO A 217 17.47 7.64 13.47
C PRO A 217 16.37 8.61 13.92
N LEU A 218 16.21 9.78 13.26
CA LEU A 218 15.17 10.77 13.59
C LEU A 218 13.72 10.26 13.45
N PHE A 219 13.53 9.09 12.85
CA PHE A 219 12.25 8.45 12.61
C PHE A 219 12.00 7.22 13.51
N GLY A 220 12.97 6.86 14.34
CA GLY A 220 12.94 5.71 15.25
C GLY A 220 12.03 5.89 16.45
N TYR A 221 11.99 4.90 17.34
CA TYR A 221 11.13 4.97 18.52
C TYR A 221 11.45 6.18 19.40
N ASN A 222 10.40 6.86 19.91
CA ASN A 222 10.49 8.11 20.69
C ASN A 222 11.07 9.34 19.97
N GLU A 223 11.44 9.24 18.70
CA GLU A 223 12.06 10.34 17.97
C GLU A 223 11.06 11.31 17.32
N VAL A 224 11.53 12.49 16.92
CA VAL A 224 10.70 13.63 16.50
C VAL A 224 9.73 13.28 15.36
N TYR A 225 10.17 12.44 14.41
CA TYR A 225 9.37 12.04 13.26
C TYR A 225 8.75 10.65 13.39
N HIS A 226 8.85 9.99 14.55
CA HIS A 226 8.20 8.71 14.78
C HIS A 226 6.68 8.77 14.51
N LEU A 227 6.09 7.67 14.04
CA LEU A 227 4.65 7.61 13.73
C LEU A 227 3.75 7.96 14.93
N LYS A 228 4.19 7.66 16.16
CA LYS A 228 3.44 8.07 17.36
C LYS A 228 3.49 9.58 17.60
N ASN A 229 4.57 10.25 17.18
CA ASN A 229 4.84 11.65 17.48
C ASN A 229 4.37 12.62 16.39
N ILE A 230 3.94 12.12 15.22
CA ILE A 230 3.27 12.95 14.20
C ILE A 230 1.80 13.25 14.58
N ASN A 231 1.35 14.47 14.24
CA ASN A 231 -0.02 14.91 14.50
C ASN A 231 -1.03 14.28 13.50
N SER A 232 -2.33 14.43 13.77
CA SER A 232 -3.39 13.82 12.96
C SER A 232 -3.45 14.34 11.52
N SER A 233 -3.16 15.63 11.32
CA SER A 233 -3.13 16.26 10.00
C SER A 233 -1.98 15.72 9.15
N HIS A 234 -0.78 15.62 9.72
CA HIS A 234 0.38 15.02 9.07
C HIS A 234 0.10 13.55 8.72
N ALA A 235 -0.45 12.77 9.65
CA ALA A 235 -0.84 11.38 9.37
C ALA A 235 -1.90 11.27 8.25
N HIS A 236 -2.84 12.22 8.17
CA HIS A 236 -3.81 12.28 7.07
C HIS A 236 -3.12 12.55 5.73
N PHE A 237 -2.21 13.53 5.66
CA PHE A 237 -1.49 13.85 4.44
C PHE A 237 -0.59 12.70 3.98
N LEU A 238 0.09 12.01 4.91
CA LEU A 238 0.84 10.78 4.60
C LEU A 238 -0.06 9.70 4.01
N LEU A 239 -1.25 9.45 4.59
CA LEU A 239 -2.18 8.47 4.03
C LEU A 239 -2.56 8.83 2.59
N LYS A 240 -2.89 10.10 2.33
CA LYS A 240 -3.26 10.56 0.99
C LYS A 240 -2.10 10.49 0.00
N MET A 241 -0.89 10.84 0.43
CA MET A 241 0.34 10.70 -0.35
C MET A 241 0.62 9.24 -0.74
N HIS A 242 0.22 8.28 0.09
CA HIS A 242 0.33 6.84 -0.19
C HIS A 242 -0.92 6.25 -0.86
N ASN A 243 -1.82 7.09 -1.39
CA ASN A 243 -3.10 6.72 -2.01
C ASN A 243 -4.01 5.86 -1.10
N MET A 244 -4.03 6.17 0.19
CA MET A 244 -4.83 5.47 1.20
C MET A 244 -6.00 6.33 1.71
N TYR A 245 -7.11 5.67 2.02
CA TYR A 245 -8.29 6.33 2.58
C TYR A 245 -8.10 6.76 4.05
N GLY A 246 -8.73 7.86 4.48
CA GLY A 246 -8.36 8.61 5.69
C GLY A 246 -9.19 8.40 6.96
N PHE A 247 -9.98 7.32 7.08
CA PHE A 247 -10.98 7.18 8.14
C PHE A 247 -10.40 6.75 9.51
N TRP A 248 -10.09 5.47 9.71
CA TRP A 248 -9.73 4.91 11.03
C TRP A 248 -8.30 4.39 11.11
N ARG A 249 -7.77 4.33 12.35
CA ARG A 249 -6.45 3.74 12.70
C ARG A 249 -5.30 4.23 11.81
N LYS A 250 -5.26 5.54 11.54
CA LYS A 250 -4.34 6.17 10.56
C LYS A 250 -2.87 5.73 10.74
N LYS A 251 -2.33 5.88 11.94
CA LYS A 251 -0.93 5.54 12.27
C LYS A 251 -0.62 4.04 12.12
N HIS A 252 -1.53 3.18 12.56
CA HIS A 252 -1.38 1.73 12.38
C HIS A 252 -1.39 1.35 10.90
N ARG A 253 -2.33 1.88 10.12
CA ARG A 253 -2.39 1.61 8.67
C ARG A 253 -1.18 2.14 7.92
N LEU A 254 -0.64 3.29 8.34
CA LEU A 254 0.63 3.80 7.85
C LEU A 254 1.79 2.85 8.18
N SER A 255 1.84 2.32 9.40
CA SER A 255 2.84 1.33 9.80
C SER A 255 2.75 0.06 8.93
N GLU A 256 1.56 -0.47 8.71
CA GLU A 256 1.36 -1.62 7.82
C GLU A 256 1.79 -1.30 6.39
N ARG A 257 1.47 -0.09 5.89
CA ARG A 257 1.90 0.37 4.57
C ARG A 257 3.43 0.43 4.44
N ALA A 258 4.12 0.98 5.45
CA ALA A 258 5.58 1.07 5.49
C ALA A 258 6.22 -0.32 5.48
N LYS A 259 5.72 -1.21 6.35
CA LYS A 259 6.14 -2.61 6.41
C LYS A 259 5.99 -3.29 5.06
N LEU A 260 4.85 -3.12 4.38
CA LEU A 260 4.61 -3.70 3.06
C LEU A 260 5.57 -3.16 1.99
N ILE A 261 5.84 -1.85 1.98
CA ILE A 261 6.84 -1.26 1.07
C ILE A 261 8.20 -1.93 1.28
N GLN A 262 8.67 -1.97 2.53
CA GLN A 262 9.96 -2.57 2.86
C GLN A 262 10.03 -4.06 2.52
N LEU A 263 8.98 -4.84 2.81
CA LEU A 263 8.95 -6.27 2.47
C LEU A 263 9.04 -6.51 0.96
N MET A 264 8.39 -5.67 0.15
CA MET A 264 8.53 -5.75 -1.30
C MET A 264 9.93 -5.38 -1.77
N ASP A 265 10.56 -4.37 -1.16
CA ASP A 265 11.94 -3.98 -1.47
C ASP A 265 12.94 -5.09 -1.08
N LEU A 266 12.76 -5.74 0.07
CA LEU A 266 13.53 -6.93 0.46
C LEU A 266 13.31 -8.11 -0.49
N ALA A 267 12.08 -8.31 -0.96
CA ALA A 267 11.77 -9.34 -1.94
C ALA A 267 12.45 -9.06 -3.30
N ILE A 268 12.52 -7.79 -3.73
CA ILE A 268 13.27 -7.40 -4.93
C ILE A 268 14.75 -7.80 -4.79
N ILE A 269 15.38 -7.52 -3.64
CA ILE A 269 16.77 -7.91 -3.38
C ILE A 269 16.92 -9.43 -3.46
N LYS A 270 16.03 -10.17 -2.79
CA LYS A 270 16.03 -11.65 -2.78
C LYS A 270 15.87 -12.26 -4.18
N GLU A 271 15.11 -11.61 -5.06
CA GLU A 271 14.86 -12.05 -6.44
C GLU A 271 16.00 -11.69 -7.42
N GLY A 272 17.13 -11.15 -6.92
CA GLY A 272 18.30 -10.81 -7.73
C GLY A 272 18.42 -9.32 -8.08
N GLY A 273 17.63 -8.46 -7.43
CA GLY A 273 17.72 -7.01 -7.55
C GLY A 273 16.87 -6.40 -8.68
N VAL A 274 16.91 -5.07 -8.78
CA VAL A 274 16.08 -4.28 -9.70
C VAL A 274 16.33 -4.65 -11.17
N SER A 275 17.56 -4.96 -11.54
CA SER A 275 17.94 -5.30 -12.92
C SER A 275 17.31 -6.60 -13.44
N LYS A 276 16.83 -7.48 -12.55
CA LYS A 276 16.12 -8.71 -12.93
C LYS A 276 14.61 -8.52 -13.12
N MET A 277 14.08 -7.36 -12.75
CA MET A 277 12.67 -7.04 -12.93
C MET A 277 12.37 -6.68 -14.40
N THR A 278 11.13 -6.92 -14.83
CA THR A 278 10.67 -6.45 -16.14
C THR A 278 10.55 -4.92 -16.17
N HIS A 279 10.68 -4.30 -17.34
CA HIS A 279 10.54 -2.83 -17.45
C HIS A 279 9.20 -2.32 -16.93
N ASP A 280 8.10 -3.04 -17.18
CA ASP A 280 6.78 -2.68 -16.68
C ASP A 280 6.70 -2.76 -15.16
N ASP A 281 7.28 -3.81 -14.56
CA ASP A 281 7.37 -3.96 -13.10
C ASP A 281 8.15 -2.81 -12.46
N ILE A 282 9.28 -2.42 -13.06
CA ILE A 282 10.11 -1.30 -12.59
C ILE A 282 9.30 -0.01 -12.60
N ARG A 283 8.60 0.29 -13.71
CA ARG A 283 7.78 1.50 -13.84
C ARG A 283 6.65 1.54 -12.81
N MET A 284 5.96 0.41 -12.62
CA MET A 284 4.90 0.33 -11.61
C MET A 284 5.43 0.43 -10.18
N ALA A 285 6.62 -0.13 -9.91
CA ALA A 285 7.30 0.00 -8.63
C ALA A 285 7.69 1.47 -8.33
N CYS A 286 8.14 2.23 -9.33
CA CYS A 286 8.38 3.67 -9.21
C CYS A 286 7.09 4.43 -8.88
N PHE A 287 6.00 4.20 -9.62
CA PHE A 287 4.70 4.81 -9.32
C PHE A 287 4.25 4.49 -7.90
N PHE A 288 4.39 3.25 -7.44
CA PHE A 288 4.01 2.84 -6.10
C PHE A 288 4.78 3.61 -5.00
N ARG A 289 6.03 3.95 -5.28
CA ARG A 289 6.96 4.69 -4.40
C ARG A 289 6.90 6.21 -4.58
N GLY A 290 6.01 6.68 -5.46
CA GLY A 290 5.73 8.10 -5.62
C GLY A 290 6.63 8.82 -6.63
N LEU A 291 7.23 8.09 -7.57
CA LEU A 291 7.92 8.67 -8.72
C LEU A 291 7.10 8.45 -9.99
N ASN A 292 7.03 9.45 -10.86
CA ASN A 292 6.53 9.30 -12.22
C ASN A 292 7.66 8.85 -13.17
N PRO A 293 7.69 7.62 -13.70
CA PRO A 293 8.73 7.17 -14.63
C PRO A 293 8.40 7.48 -16.11
N THR A 294 7.31 8.19 -16.44
CA THR A 294 6.84 8.25 -17.84
C THR A 294 7.87 8.74 -18.83
N ASN A 295 8.63 9.76 -18.45
CA ASN A 295 9.58 10.46 -19.31
C ASN A 295 11.03 10.16 -18.91
N MET A 296 11.26 9.16 -18.06
CA MET A 296 12.60 8.75 -17.63
C MET A 296 13.11 7.65 -18.56
N ASN A 297 14.41 7.66 -18.83
CA ASN A 297 15.04 6.55 -19.53
C ASN A 297 15.16 5.32 -18.60
N THR A 298 15.46 4.17 -19.20
CA THR A 298 15.51 2.89 -18.49
C THR A 298 16.58 2.88 -17.40
N GLU A 299 17.77 3.41 -17.69
CA GLU A 299 18.91 3.41 -16.77
C GLU A 299 18.67 4.29 -15.55
N GLU A 300 18.13 5.50 -15.76
CA GLU A 300 17.69 6.40 -14.68
C GLU A 300 16.61 5.77 -13.82
N THR A 301 15.64 5.08 -14.43
CA THR A 301 14.55 4.43 -13.70
C THR A 301 15.08 3.29 -12.83
N ILE A 302 15.98 2.46 -13.37
CA ILE A 302 16.66 1.38 -12.63
C ILE A 302 17.51 1.96 -11.49
N SER A 303 18.31 2.98 -11.78
CA SER A 303 19.17 3.63 -10.79
C SER A 303 18.36 4.22 -9.64
N TRP A 304 17.30 4.97 -9.94
CA TRP A 304 16.43 5.56 -8.92
C TRP A 304 15.76 4.49 -8.04
N LEU A 305 15.21 3.43 -8.66
CA LEU A 305 14.56 2.36 -7.90
C LEU A 305 15.57 1.56 -7.07
N SER A 306 16.79 1.36 -7.56
CA SER A 306 17.86 0.68 -6.82
C SER A 306 18.27 1.47 -5.58
N GLN A 307 18.45 2.79 -5.72
CA GLN A 307 18.71 3.68 -4.58
C GLN A 307 17.55 3.65 -3.58
N TRP A 308 16.30 3.65 -4.04
CA TRP A 308 15.15 3.54 -3.16
C TRP A 308 15.18 2.22 -2.36
N VAL A 309 15.37 1.10 -3.06
CA VAL A 309 15.42 -0.24 -2.46
C VAL A 309 16.49 -0.28 -1.38
N GLU A 310 17.69 0.24 -1.66
CA GLU A 310 18.79 0.33 -0.70
C GLU A 310 18.42 1.15 0.56
N GLN A 311 17.79 2.31 0.39
CA GLN A 311 17.34 3.12 1.53
C GLN A 311 16.35 2.35 2.41
N THR A 312 15.37 1.67 1.80
CA THR A 312 14.34 0.93 2.54
C THR A 312 14.87 -0.35 3.18
N SER A 313 15.80 -1.08 2.55
CA SER A 313 16.37 -2.31 3.10
C SER A 313 17.21 -2.04 4.35
N ASN A 314 17.88 -0.89 4.39
CA ASN A 314 18.72 -0.46 5.51
C ASN A 314 17.91 0.19 6.65
N THR A 315 16.60 0.34 6.49
CA THR A 315 15.75 0.99 7.50
C THR A 315 15.36 0.01 8.61
N PRO A 316 15.64 0.30 9.90
CA PRO A 316 15.17 -0.52 11.01
C PRO A 316 13.64 -0.57 11.14
N LYS A 317 13.09 -1.66 11.73
CA LYS A 317 11.63 -1.89 11.85
C LYS A 317 10.92 -0.81 12.67
N ASP A 318 11.58 -0.15 13.62
CA ASP A 318 11.03 0.95 14.41
C ASP A 318 11.06 2.30 13.66
N CYS A 319 11.81 2.39 12.57
CA CYS A 319 11.97 3.59 11.75
C CYS A 319 10.99 3.62 10.56
N PHE A 320 9.86 2.89 10.59
CA PHE A 320 8.89 2.84 9.49
C PHE A 320 8.33 4.20 9.05
N SER A 321 8.37 5.20 9.93
CA SER A 321 8.04 6.56 9.54
C SER A 321 8.95 7.05 8.41
N PHE A 322 10.25 6.74 8.42
CA PHE A 322 11.20 7.11 7.36
C PHE A 322 10.75 6.61 5.98
N VAL A 323 10.40 5.32 5.86
CA VAL A 323 9.90 4.72 4.61
C VAL A 323 8.70 5.48 4.04
N LEU A 324 7.82 5.98 4.92
CA LEU A 324 6.65 6.74 4.51
C LEU A 324 6.99 8.16 4.03
N HIS A 325 8.10 8.74 4.48
CA HIS A 325 8.57 10.07 4.08
C HIS A 325 9.56 10.04 2.93
N LEU A 326 10.11 8.88 2.55
CA LEU A 326 10.99 8.72 1.39
C LEU A 326 10.45 9.33 0.08
N PRO A 327 9.14 9.32 -0.25
CA PRO A 327 8.66 10.03 -1.43
C PRO A 327 9.00 11.53 -1.39
N ILE A 328 8.98 12.15 -0.21
CA ILE A 328 9.41 13.54 -0.08
C ILE A 328 10.91 13.68 -0.29
N LEU A 329 11.69 12.79 0.33
CA LEU A 329 13.15 12.89 0.34
C LEU A 329 13.80 12.55 -1.01
N MET A 330 13.14 11.72 -1.83
CA MET A 330 13.72 11.20 -3.08
C MET A 330 12.96 11.59 -4.35
N SER A 331 11.69 12.03 -4.26
CA SER A 331 10.89 12.30 -5.47
C SER A 331 10.13 13.63 -5.48
N TYR A 332 10.14 14.40 -4.38
CA TYR A 332 9.41 15.68 -4.31
C TYR A 332 9.80 16.68 -5.40
N ASN A 333 11.12 16.90 -5.58
CA ASN A 333 11.66 17.82 -6.57
C ASN A 333 12.09 17.14 -7.88
N HIS A 334 11.64 15.90 -8.11
CA HIS A 334 12.13 15.16 -9.28
C HIS A 334 11.49 15.74 -10.55
N PRO A 335 12.25 16.02 -11.62
CA PRO A 335 11.71 16.68 -12.82
C PRO A 335 10.48 15.98 -13.39
N SER A 336 10.47 14.64 -13.41
CA SER A 336 9.34 13.86 -13.91
C SER A 336 8.05 13.99 -13.09
N ASN A 337 8.15 14.34 -11.79
CA ASN A 337 7.01 14.67 -10.96
C ASN A 337 6.58 16.14 -11.14
N TRP A 338 7.53 17.06 -11.33
CA TRP A 338 7.26 18.48 -11.55
C TRP A 338 6.41 18.74 -12.81
N VAL A 339 6.62 17.96 -13.86
CA VAL A 339 5.83 18.00 -15.10
C VAL A 339 4.34 17.67 -14.85
N LEU A 340 3.98 17.04 -13.73
CA LEU A 340 2.58 16.73 -13.40
C LEU A 340 1.90 17.81 -12.57
N THR A 341 2.67 18.71 -11.95
CA THR A 341 2.19 19.75 -11.02
C THR A 341 2.09 21.13 -11.66
N HIS A 342 2.77 21.34 -12.79
CA HIS A 342 2.68 22.50 -13.66
C HIS A 342 2.02 22.06 -14.96
#